data_AF-A0ABD3XWS5-F1
#
_entry.id   AF-A0ABD3XWS5-F1
#
_cell.length_a   1.000
_cell.length_b   1.000
_cell.length_c   1.000
_cell.angle_alpha   90.00
_cell.angle_beta   90.00
_cell.angle_gamma   90.00
#
_symmetry.space_group_name_H-M   'P 1'
#
loop_
_entity.id
_entity.type
_entity.pdbx_description
1 polymer ?
#
loop_
_entity_poly.entity_id
_entity_poly.type
_entity_poly.pdbx_seq_one_letter_code
_entity_poly.pdbx_strand_id
1 'polypeptide(L)'
;MKALKTFEVLKPLSRLYHKKALNTIEVLKPLSRLCDKEALKTIEVLKPLSRLYHEEALKTIEVLKPLSRLYHEEALKTIEVLKPLSRLYHKEALKTI
;
A
#
# COMPACT_ATOMS: atom_id res chain seq x y z
N MET A 1 -7.57 20.10 5.68
CA MET A 1 -8.11 19.24 4.59
C MET A 1 -8.79 18.04 5.23
N LYS A 2 -10.00 17.67 4.81
CA LYS A 2 -10.74 16.53 5.36
C LYS A 2 -10.19 15.26 4.70
N ALA A 3 -9.43 14.45 5.46
CA ALA A 3 -8.97 13.15 4.98
C ALA A 3 -10.20 12.27 4.67
N LEU A 4 -10.22 11.64 3.49
CA LEU A 4 -11.21 10.61 3.18
C LEU A 4 -10.93 9.42 4.09
N LYS A 5 -11.97 8.86 4.70
CA LYS A 5 -11.81 7.78 5.70
C LYS A 5 -11.23 6.52 5.05
N THR A 6 -11.87 6.03 3.98
CA THR A 6 -11.52 4.76 3.35
C THR A 6 -11.70 4.88 1.84
N PHE A 7 -10.83 4.25 1.06
CA PHE A 7 -10.97 4.09 -0.37
C PHE A 7 -10.86 2.61 -0.76
N GLU A 8 -11.82 2.11 -1.53
CA GLU A 8 -11.91 0.70 -1.90
C GLU A 8 -11.75 0.50 -3.41
N VAL A 9 -10.90 -0.45 -3.80
CA VAL A 9 -10.77 -0.91 -5.19
C VAL A 9 -11.70 -2.08 -5.44
N LEU A 10 -12.91 -1.76 -5.88
CA LEU A 10 -14.00 -2.73 -6.08
C LEU A 10 -14.06 -3.37 -7.47
N LYS A 11 -13.23 -2.90 -8.41
CA LYS A 11 -13.11 -3.44 -9.78
C LYS A 11 -11.64 -3.64 -10.14
N PRO A 12 -11.31 -4.60 -11.03
CA PRO A 12 -9.95 -4.71 -11.54
C PRO A 12 -9.50 -3.41 -12.18
N LEU A 13 -8.31 -2.94 -11.80
CA LEU A 13 -7.74 -1.69 -12.30
C LEU A 13 -6.29 -1.93 -12.74
N SER A 14 -5.89 -1.25 -13.82
CA SER A 14 -4.49 -1.24 -14.24
C SER A 14 -3.67 -0.29 -13.36
N ARG A 15 -4.22 0.86 -12.99
CA ARG A 15 -3.52 1.87 -12.19
C ARG A 15 -4.50 2.62 -11.30
N LEU A 16 -4.07 2.91 -10.08
CA LEU A 16 -4.71 3.85 -9.18
C LEU A 16 -3.66 4.86 -8.72
N TYR A 17 -4.02 6.13 -8.80
CA TYR A 17 -3.21 7.25 -8.35
C TYR A 17 -4.07 8.18 -7.52
N HIS A 18 -3.56 8.62 -6.38
CA HIS A 18 -4.22 9.64 -5.59
C HIS A 18 -3.20 10.59 -4.95
N LYS A 19 -3.70 11.78 -4.60
CA LYS A 19 -2.93 12.93 -4.10
C LYS A 19 -3.63 13.57 -2.89
N LYS A 20 -4.37 12.80 -2.12
CA LYS A 20 -5.03 13.31 -0.91
C LYS A 20 -4.76 12.34 0.21
N ALA A 21 -4.39 12.86 1.38
CA ALA A 21 -4.28 12.05 2.57
C ALA A 21 -5.55 11.19 2.78
N LEU A 22 -5.32 9.88 2.91
CA LEU A 22 -6.31 8.87 3.24
C LEU A 22 -5.95 8.24 4.59
N ASN A 23 -6.94 7.70 5.31
CA ASN A 23 -6.58 6.81 6.42
C ASN A 23 -6.30 5.40 5.89
N THR A 24 -7.20 4.87 5.06
CA THR A 24 -7.16 3.46 4.65
C THR A 24 -7.40 3.28 3.15
N ILE A 25 -6.65 2.37 2.53
CA ILE A 25 -6.92 1.82 1.19
C ILE A 25 -7.11 0.31 1.27
N GLU A 26 -8.20 -0.18 0.68
CA GLU A 26 -8.49 -1.61 0.57
C GLU A 26 -8.48 -2.06 -0.89
N VAL A 27 -7.60 -3.02 -1.21
CA VAL A 27 -7.49 -3.61 -2.55
C VAL A 27 -8.26 -4.92 -2.60
N LEU A 28 -9.56 -4.81 -2.89
CA LEU A 28 -10.53 -5.92 -2.91
C LEU A 28 -10.62 -6.65 -4.26
N LYS A 29 -10.03 -6.07 -5.32
CA LYS A 29 -9.87 -6.66 -6.67
C LYS A 29 -8.43 -6.51 -7.17
N PRO A 30 -8.01 -7.30 -8.17
CA PRO A 30 -6.66 -7.19 -8.72
C PRO A 30 -6.34 -5.77 -9.17
N LEU A 31 -5.20 -5.26 -8.72
CA LEU A 31 -4.69 -3.94 -9.08
C LEU A 31 -3.26 -4.07 -9.58
N SER A 32 -2.95 -3.57 -10.77
CA SER A 32 -1.58 -3.72 -11.27
C SER A 32 -0.62 -2.72 -10.64
N ARG A 33 -1.05 -1.47 -10.38
CA ARG A 33 -0.21 -0.44 -9.75
C ARG A 33 -1.01 0.48 -8.84
N LEU A 34 -0.53 0.67 -7.62
CA LEU A 34 -0.94 1.73 -6.70
C LEU A 34 0.21 2.70 -6.51
N CYS A 35 -0.06 3.99 -6.67
CA CYS A 35 0.89 5.05 -6.37
C CYS A 35 0.22 6.12 -5.51
N ASP A 36 0.83 6.37 -4.36
CA ASP A 36 0.44 7.35 -3.36
C ASP A 36 1.65 8.25 -3.04
N LYS A 37 1.38 9.53 -2.87
CA LYS A 37 2.35 10.57 -2.52
C LYS A 37 2.08 11.25 -1.18
N GLU A 38 0.97 10.96 -0.52
CA GLU A 38 0.52 11.64 0.69
C GLU A 38 0.51 10.68 1.88
N ALA A 39 0.32 11.21 3.08
CA ALA A 39 0.20 10.40 4.29
C ALA A 39 -0.96 9.41 4.19
N LEU A 40 -0.63 8.14 4.47
CA LEU A 40 -1.56 7.02 4.55
C LEU A 40 -1.33 6.26 5.85
N LYS A 41 -2.39 5.81 6.53
CA LYS A 41 -2.19 5.03 7.76
C LYS A 41 -2.08 3.54 7.44
N THR A 42 -3.01 3.02 6.65
CA THR A 42 -3.14 1.57 6.45
C THR A 42 -3.41 1.24 4.99
N ILE A 43 -2.72 0.20 4.48
CA ILE A 43 -3.07 -0.49 3.22
C ILE A 43 -3.40 -1.94 3.52
N GLU A 44 -4.56 -2.39 3.05
CA GLU A 44 -4.97 -3.78 3.09
C GLU A 44 -5.06 -4.36 1.66
N VAL A 45 -4.25 -5.39 1.40
CA VAL A 45 -4.16 -6.04 0.09
C VAL A 45 -4.77 -7.45 0.14
N LEU A 46 -6.07 -7.52 -0.17
CA LEU A 46 -6.87 -8.76 -0.17
C LEU A 46 -6.84 -9.52 -1.50
N LYS A 47 -6.42 -8.86 -2.59
CA LYS A 47 -6.20 -9.44 -3.92
C LYS A 47 -4.83 -9.08 -4.48
N PRO A 48 -4.33 -9.81 -5.49
CA PRO A 48 -2.99 -9.56 -6.02
C PRO A 48 -2.78 -8.09 -6.41
N LEU A 49 -1.68 -7.54 -5.91
CA LEU A 49 -1.20 -6.20 -6.25
C LEU A 49 0.20 -6.34 -6.85
N SER A 50 0.40 -5.93 -8.10
CA SER A 50 1.73 -6.13 -8.72
C SER A 50 2.75 -5.12 -8.21
N ARG A 51 2.35 -3.86 -7.98
CA ARG A 51 3.27 -2.80 -7.54
C ARG A 51 2.57 -1.81 -6.62
N LEU A 52 3.22 -1.53 -5.50
CA LEU A 52 2.87 -0.45 -4.58
C LEU A 52 4.04 0.53 -4.51
N TYR A 53 3.76 1.82 -4.72
CA TYR A 53 4.66 2.93 -4.50
C TYR A 53 4.03 3.89 -3.50
N HIS A 54 4.75 4.20 -2.44
CA HIS A 54 4.34 5.15 -1.40
C HIS A 54 5.51 6.06 -1.04
N GLU A 55 5.27 7.38 -1.06
CA GLU A 55 6.34 8.38 -0.85
C GLU A 55 6.43 8.83 0.62
N GLU A 56 5.32 9.26 1.21
CA GLU A 56 5.28 9.83 2.56
C GLU A 56 5.15 8.77 3.67
N ALA A 57 4.64 9.15 4.85
CA ALA A 57 4.39 8.24 5.95
C ALA A 57 3.34 7.17 5.62
N LEU A 58 3.67 5.90 5.88
CA LEU A 58 2.78 4.75 5.86
C LEU A 58 2.94 3.97 7.16
N LYS A 59 1.88 3.80 7.96
CA LYS A 59 2.06 3.10 9.25
C LYS A 59 2.07 1.60 9.07
N THR A 60 1.06 1.06 8.39
CA THR A 60 0.81 -0.38 8.35
C THR A 60 0.49 -0.84 6.93
N ILE A 61 1.07 -1.97 6.53
CA ILE A 61 0.69 -2.71 5.33
C ILE A 61 0.34 -4.14 5.73
N GLU A 62 -0.86 -4.58 5.33
CA GLU A 62 -1.34 -5.94 5.50
C GLU A 62 -1.56 -6.59 4.13
N VAL A 63 -0.89 -7.73 3.89
CA VAL A 63 -0.87 -8.40 2.59
C VAL A 63 -1.33 -9.84 2.71
N LEU A 64 -2.56 -10.11 2.27
CA LEU A 64 -3.18 -11.44 2.26
C LEU A 64 -2.94 -12.21 0.95
N LYS A 65 -2.64 -11.50 -0.15
CA LYS A 65 -2.35 -12.08 -1.47
C LYS A 65 -1.04 -11.54 -2.02
N PRO A 66 -0.41 -12.21 -3.01
CA PRO A 66 0.92 -11.83 -3.46
C PRO A 66 1.05 -10.36 -3.82
N LEU A 67 2.07 -9.72 -3.26
CA LEU A 67 2.53 -8.38 -3.63
C LEU A 67 3.89 -8.55 -4.33
N SER A 68 3.97 -8.20 -5.61
CA SER A 68 5.23 -8.46 -6.34
C SER A 68 6.32 -7.44 -6.02
N ARG A 69 5.96 -6.17 -5.82
CA ARG A 69 6.92 -5.09 -5.51
C ARG A 69 6.32 -4.06 -4.59
N LEU A 70 7.06 -3.71 -3.54
CA LEU A 70 6.79 -2.60 -2.65
C LEU A 70 7.96 -1.61 -2.71
N TYR A 71 7.66 -0.34 -2.94
CA TYR A 71 8.57 0.80 -2.86
C TYR A 71 8.04 1.78 -1.82
N HIS A 72 8.86 2.11 -0.83
CA HIS A 72 8.51 3.06 0.25
C HIS A 72 9.68 3.98 0.58
N GLU A 73 9.46 5.30 0.59
CA GLU A 73 10.54 6.28 0.82
C GLU A 73 10.76 6.72 2.27
N GLU A 74 9.72 7.16 3.00
CA GLU A 74 9.92 7.69 4.35
C GLU A 74 9.76 6.61 5.43
N ALA A 75 8.70 6.68 6.23
CA ALA A 75 8.50 5.85 7.41
C ALA A 75 7.50 4.72 7.13
N LEU A 76 7.93 3.47 7.33
CA LEU A 76 7.08 2.29 7.34
C LEU A 76 7.26 1.53 8.66
N LYS A 77 6.20 1.53 9.50
CA LYS A 77 6.31 1.00 10.87
C LYS A 77 6.10 -0.49 10.96
N THR A 78 5.14 -1.04 10.21
CA THR A 78 4.73 -2.43 10.31
C THR A 78 4.37 -2.99 8.94
N ILE A 79 4.85 -4.19 8.64
CA ILE A 79 4.51 -4.96 7.44
C ILE A 79 4.09 -6.37 7.89
N GLU A 80 2.84 -6.74 7.62
CA GLU A 80 2.32 -8.09 7.87
C GLU A 80 1.99 -8.77 6.54
N VAL A 81 2.63 -9.92 6.29
CA VAL A 81 2.60 -10.56 4.98
C VAL A 81 2.30 -12.05 5.14
N LEU A 82 1.10 -12.47 4.74
CA LEU A 82 0.66 -13.87 4.75
C LEU A 82 1.04 -14.63 3.48
N LYS A 83 1.30 -13.92 2.38
CA LYS A 83 1.67 -14.50 1.07
C LYS A 83 2.89 -13.78 0.50
N PRO A 84 3.69 -14.42 -0.37
CA PRO A 84 5.02 -13.91 -0.72
C PRO A 84 5.03 -12.45 -1.17
N LEU A 85 5.91 -11.66 -0.54
CA LEU A 85 6.38 -10.38 -1.04
C LEU A 85 7.67 -10.64 -1.84
N SER A 86 7.64 -10.45 -3.16
CA SER A 86 8.79 -10.83 -3.99
C SER A 86 9.96 -9.85 -3.91
N ARG A 87 9.66 -8.55 -3.79
CA ARG A 87 10.68 -7.48 -3.69
C ARG A 87 10.20 -6.35 -2.81
N LEU A 88 11.10 -5.91 -1.93
CA LEU A 88 10.90 -4.78 -1.03
C LEU A 88 12.06 -3.79 -1.23
N TYR A 89 11.69 -2.55 -1.54
CA TYR A 89 12.62 -1.42 -1.60
C TYR A 89 12.17 -0.41 -0.55
N HIS A 90 13.06 -0.12 0.39
CA HIS A 90 12.85 0.85 1.43
C HIS A 90 14.11 1.68 1.61
N LYS A 91 13.95 3.00 1.77
CA LYS A 91 15.05 3.94 1.89
C LYS A 91 15.52 4.10 3.33
N GLU A 92 14.62 3.99 4.32
CA GLU A 92 14.96 4.05 5.74
C GLU A 92 15.09 2.63 6.35
N ALA A 93 15.10 2.49 7.67
CA ALA A 93 15.15 1.18 8.34
C ALA A 93 13.73 0.68 8.64
N LEU A 94 13.38 -0.51 8.15
CA LEU A 94 12.11 -1.15 8.48
C LEU A 94 12.14 -1.72 9.90
N LYS A 95 11.11 -1.43 10.68
CA LYS A 95 10.82 -2.20 11.88
C LYS A 95 9.91 -3.36 11.49
N THR A 96 10.49 -4.50 11.19
CA THR A 96 9.72 -5.72 10.94
C THR A 96 9.44 -6.36 12.30
N ILE A 97 8.17 -6.65 12.60
CA ILE A 97 7.75 -7.38 13.81
C ILE A 97 7.36 -8.80 13.36
#